data_AF-A0A504ZAU4-F1
#
_entry.id   AF-A0A504ZAU4-F1
#
_cell.length_a   1.000
_cell.length_b   1.000
_cell.length_c   1.000
_cell.angle_alpha   90.00
_cell.angle_beta   90.00
_cell.angle_gamma   90.00
#
_symmetry.space_group_name_H-M   'P 1'
#
loop_
_entity.id
_entity.type
_entity.pdbx_description
1 polymer ?
#
loop_
_entity_poly.entity_id
_entity_poly.type
_entity_poly.pdbx_seq_one_letter_code
_entity_poly.pdbx_strand_id
1 'polypeptide(L)'
;MNFMITAEGLQDQLLGIVVARERPELEDEKNKLILQGAANKKKLKELEDQILGVLSSSEGNILEDESAIQVLNSSKELSNEIAEKQAYFEETEQKIDAARLGYVPIAVHSTILFFSIADLANIDPMYQYSLTWFINLFNMGIDNSEKSDDLNQRLENLRSYLTYSLYCNVCRSLFEKDKLLFSFLLAINMTRHEGQLNEQEWRFLLTGGVGLDNPHTNPTDWFPAKNWDELCRLDDVTVFPGIREHFCSKTGAWKNIYDSGNPHEQPLPAELKHLR
;
A
#
# COMPACT_ATOMS: atom_id res chain seq x y z
N MET A 1 -4.79 -11.24 22.58
CA MET A 1 -4.42 -11.57 21.18
C MET A 1 -5.33 -10.73 20.30
N ASN A 2 -4.78 -9.84 19.48
CA ASN A 2 -5.56 -8.89 18.69
C ASN A 2 -5.68 -9.44 17.27
N PHE A 3 -6.89 -9.78 16.81
CA PHE A 3 -7.15 -10.39 15.49
C PHE A 3 -7.57 -9.35 14.43
N MET A 4 -7.25 -8.08 14.67
CA MET A 4 -7.53 -7.01 13.72
C MET A 4 -6.59 -7.14 12.52
N ILE A 5 -7.16 -7.11 11.31
CA ILE A 5 -6.40 -7.14 10.06
C ILE A 5 -5.57 -5.86 9.98
N THR A 6 -4.25 -6.00 9.90
CA THR A 6 -3.32 -4.88 9.68
C THR A 6 -3.10 -4.67 8.18
N ALA A 7 -2.73 -3.44 7.80
CA ALA A 7 -2.42 -3.13 6.40
C ALA A 7 -1.26 -3.99 5.86
N GLU A 8 -0.21 -4.14 6.65
CA GLU A 8 0.95 -4.99 6.32
C GLU A 8 0.54 -6.47 6.17
N GLY A 9 -0.23 -7.01 7.13
CA GLY A 9 -0.67 -8.41 7.07
C GLY A 9 -1.58 -8.71 5.89
N LEU A 10 -2.47 -7.78 5.54
CA LEU A 10 -3.31 -7.91 4.35
C LEU A 10 -2.48 -7.80 3.07
N GLN A 11 -1.54 -6.87 3.01
CA GLN A 11 -0.67 -6.69 1.85
C GLN A 11 0.13 -7.98 1.58
N ASP A 12 0.72 -8.58 2.61
CA ASP A 12 1.46 -9.84 2.47
C ASP A 12 0.56 -10.99 2.00
N GLN A 13 -0.67 -11.05 2.52
CA GLN A 13 -1.67 -12.03 2.08
C GLN A 13 -2.03 -11.84 0.60
N LEU A 14 -2.32 -10.62 0.17
CA LEU A 14 -2.68 -10.30 -1.22
C LEU A 14 -1.50 -10.52 -2.17
N LEU A 15 -0.27 -10.23 -1.73
CA LEU A 15 0.96 -10.51 -2.46
C LEU A 15 1.12 -12.02 -2.71
N GLY A 16 0.92 -12.84 -1.67
CA GLY A 16 0.93 -14.30 -1.82
C GLY A 16 -0.11 -14.78 -2.84
N ILE A 17 -1.33 -14.25 -2.77
CA ILE A 17 -2.43 -14.63 -3.68
C ILE A 17 -2.11 -14.27 -5.13
N VAL A 18 -1.64 -13.05 -5.40
CA VAL A 18 -1.37 -12.62 -6.78
C VAL A 18 -0.18 -13.35 -7.39
N VAL A 19 0.88 -13.59 -6.61
CA VAL A 19 2.04 -14.36 -7.05
C VAL A 19 1.64 -15.79 -7.37
N ALA A 20 0.91 -16.46 -6.47
CA ALA A 20 0.48 -17.84 -6.68
C ALA A 20 -0.39 -18.02 -7.94
N ARG A 21 -1.11 -16.97 -8.35
CA ARG A 21 -1.97 -17.00 -9.55
C ARG A 21 -1.26 -16.58 -10.84
N GLU A 22 -0.39 -15.59 -10.78
CA GLU A 22 0.32 -15.06 -11.96
C GLU A 22 1.60 -15.83 -12.28
N ARG A 23 2.20 -16.46 -11.27
CA ARG A 23 3.45 -17.24 -11.35
C ARG A 23 3.37 -18.49 -10.45
N PRO A 24 2.44 -19.42 -10.72
CA PRO A 24 2.27 -20.64 -9.91
C PRO A 24 3.57 -21.46 -9.84
N GLU A 25 4.36 -21.47 -10.90
CA GLU A 25 5.66 -22.13 -10.94
C GLU A 25 6.66 -21.58 -9.91
N LEU A 26 6.69 -20.25 -9.72
CA LEU A 26 7.56 -19.61 -8.73
C LEU A 26 7.10 -19.92 -7.31
N GLU A 27 5.78 -19.98 -7.07
CA GLU A 27 5.24 -20.29 -5.75
C GLU A 27 5.46 -21.77 -5.38
N ASP A 28 5.30 -22.68 -6.33
CA ASP A 28 5.63 -24.10 -6.15
C ASP A 28 7.12 -24.32 -5.88
N GLU A 29 7.99 -23.61 -6.61
CA GLU A 29 9.44 -23.65 -6.39
C GLU A 29 9.80 -23.09 -5.01
N LYS A 30 9.21 -21.95 -4.62
CA LYS A 30 9.40 -21.37 -3.28
C LYS A 30 9.03 -22.35 -2.18
N ASN A 31 7.88 -23.01 -2.28
CA ASN A 31 7.43 -23.98 -1.28
C ASN A 31 8.38 -25.18 -1.16
N LYS A 32 8.91 -25.67 -2.30
CA LYS A 32 9.93 -26.73 -2.30
C LYS A 32 11.22 -26.27 -1.64
N LEU A 33 11.69 -25.06 -1.94
CA LEU A 33 12.90 -24.48 -1.37
C LEU A 33 12.78 -24.29 0.14
N ILE A 34 11.64 -23.81 0.65
CA ILE A 34 11.42 -23.65 2.09
C ILE A 34 11.54 -24.99 2.82
N LEU A 35 10.89 -26.04 2.29
CA LEU A 35 10.94 -27.39 2.89
C LEU A 35 12.36 -27.97 2.85
N GLN A 36 13.05 -27.83 1.72
CA GLN A 36 14.42 -28.33 1.56
C GLN A 36 15.42 -27.56 2.42
N GLY A 37 15.33 -26.23 2.47
CA GLY A 37 16.16 -25.37 3.31
C GLY A 37 15.97 -25.64 4.80
N ALA A 38 14.73 -25.86 5.25
CA ALA A 38 14.45 -26.26 6.63
C ALA A 38 15.06 -27.63 6.96
N ALA A 39 14.95 -28.61 6.06
CA ALA A 39 15.56 -29.93 6.23
C ALA A 39 17.10 -29.86 6.25
N ASN A 40 17.71 -29.03 5.40
CA ASN A 40 19.16 -28.82 5.37
C ASN A 40 19.68 -28.14 6.64
N LYS A 41 19.02 -27.07 7.10
CA LYS A 41 19.35 -26.41 8.38
C LYS A 41 19.27 -27.38 9.55
N LYS A 42 18.27 -28.27 9.56
CA LYS A 42 18.15 -29.33 10.58
C LYS A 42 19.33 -30.30 10.52
N LYS A 43 19.70 -30.79 9.33
CA LYS A 43 20.83 -31.71 9.15
C LYS A 43 22.18 -31.09 9.52
N LEU A 44 22.41 -29.82 9.18
CA LEU A 44 23.63 -29.09 9.58
C LEU A 44 23.75 -29.04 11.10
N LYS A 45 22.65 -28.75 11.79
CA LYS A 45 22.62 -28.74 13.26
C LYS A 45 22.85 -30.14 13.85
N GLU A 46 22.23 -31.18 13.28
CA GLU A 46 22.45 -32.57 13.72
C GLU A 46 23.91 -33.00 13.53
N LEU A 47 24.56 -32.59 12.43
CA LEU A 47 25.99 -32.82 12.20
C LEU A 47 26.86 -32.06 13.19
N GLU A 48 26.53 -30.80 13.49
CA GLU A 48 27.22 -30.00 14.49
C GLU A 48 27.13 -30.64 15.89
N ASP A 49 25.93 -31.08 16.28
CA ASP A 49 25.70 -31.79 17.55
C ASP A 49 26.46 -33.13 17.59
N GLN A 50 26.54 -33.86 16.48
CA GLN A 50 27.31 -35.10 16.38
C GLN A 50 28.82 -34.84 16.53
N ILE A 51 29.35 -33.80 15.90
CA ILE A 51 30.75 -33.37 16.03
C ILE A 51 31.06 -33.01 17.48
N LEU A 52 30.21 -32.19 18.11
CA LEU A 52 30.34 -31.82 19.53
C LEU A 52 30.28 -33.04 20.45
N GLY A 53 29.39 -33.99 20.15
CA GLY A 53 29.27 -35.26 20.86
C GLY A 53 30.58 -36.04 20.84
N VAL A 54 31.14 -36.30 19.65
CA VAL A 54 32.42 -37.02 19.48
C VAL A 54 33.56 -36.29 20.20
N LEU A 55 33.66 -34.97 20.05
CA LEU A 55 34.68 -34.16 20.74
C LEU A 55 34.56 -34.24 22.26
N SER A 56 33.34 -34.36 22.78
CA SER A 56 33.08 -34.43 24.23
C SER A 56 33.29 -35.81 24.84
N SER A 57 33.10 -36.88 24.06
CA SER A 57 33.18 -38.27 24.53
C SER A 57 34.58 -38.89 24.38
N SER A 58 35.48 -38.26 23.61
CA SER A 58 36.87 -38.71 23.50
C SER A 58 37.62 -38.42 24.81
N GLU A 59 37.81 -39.45 25.63
CA GLU A 59 38.71 -39.41 26.79
C GLU A 59 40.15 -39.72 26.34
N GLY A 60 41.00 -38.70 26.23
CA GLY A 60 42.42 -38.85 25.83
C GLY A 60 42.81 -38.00 24.62
N ASN A 61 43.90 -38.36 23.93
CA ASN A 61 44.35 -37.67 22.72
C ASN A 61 43.48 -38.10 21.53
N ILE A 62 42.59 -37.22 21.08
CA ILE A 62 41.67 -37.48 19.96
C ILE A 62 42.38 -37.83 18.64
N LEU A 63 43.66 -37.47 18.51
CA LEU A 63 44.49 -37.84 17.35
C LEU A 63 44.83 -39.34 17.31
N GLU A 64 44.56 -40.08 18.38
CA GLU A 64 44.81 -41.52 18.48
C GLU A 64 43.51 -42.34 18.33
N ASP A 65 42.34 -41.70 18.35
CA ASP A 65 41.05 -42.36 18.13
C ASP A 65 40.70 -42.33 16.64
N GLU A 66 41.12 -43.39 15.94
CA GLU A 66 40.87 -43.57 14.51
C GLU A 66 39.38 -43.52 14.16
N SER A 67 38.50 -43.97 15.07
CA SER A 67 37.05 -43.94 14.89
C SER A 67 36.49 -42.51 14.98
N ALA A 68 36.95 -41.72 15.94
CA ALA A 68 36.59 -40.31 16.07
C ALA A 68 37.06 -39.50 14.85
N ILE A 69 38.29 -39.74 14.39
CA ILE A 69 38.84 -39.08 13.18
C ILE A 69 38.00 -39.40 11.95
N GLN A 70 37.61 -40.67 11.77
CA GLN A 70 36.82 -41.09 10.62
C GLN A 70 35.42 -40.46 10.63
N VAL A 71 34.76 -40.44 11.80
CA VAL A 71 33.45 -39.78 11.97
C VAL A 71 33.56 -38.28 11.71
N LEU A 72 34.54 -37.60 12.30
CA LEU A 72 34.76 -36.16 12.10
C LEU A 72 35.03 -35.80 10.64
N ASN A 73 35.84 -36.58 9.93
CA ASN A 73 36.10 -36.36 8.50
C ASN A 73 34.82 -36.57 7.66
N SER A 74 34.08 -37.65 7.89
CA SER A 74 32.83 -37.90 7.15
C SER A 74 31.76 -36.83 7.43
N SER A 75 31.62 -36.38 8.68
CA SER A 75 30.69 -35.32 9.06
C SER A 75 31.09 -33.97 8.48
N LYS A 76 32.40 -33.68 8.38
CA LYS A 76 32.91 -32.46 7.76
C LYS A 76 32.66 -32.44 6.25
N GLU A 77 32.90 -33.54 5.55
CA GLU A 77 32.61 -33.66 4.12
C GLU A 77 31.12 -33.47 3.84
N LEU A 78 30.25 -34.15 4.59
CA LEU A 78 28.80 -34.02 4.46
C LEU A 78 28.30 -32.61 4.83
N SER A 79 28.88 -31.99 5.86
CA SER A 79 28.55 -30.62 6.27
C SER A 79 28.90 -29.61 5.17
N ASN A 80 30.08 -29.75 4.54
CA ASN A 80 30.48 -28.90 3.41
C ASN A 80 29.52 -29.08 2.22
N GLU A 81 29.14 -30.31 1.87
CA GLU A 81 28.20 -30.59 0.78
C GLU A 81 26.82 -29.95 1.04
N ILE A 82 26.32 -30.07 2.27
CA ILE A 82 25.03 -29.46 2.66
C ILE A 82 25.14 -27.94 2.68
N ALA A 83 26.27 -27.37 3.13
CA ALA A 83 26.49 -25.94 3.14
C ALA A 83 26.50 -25.34 1.72
N GLU A 84 27.14 -26.00 0.75
CA GLU A 84 27.12 -25.59 -0.66
C GLU A 84 25.70 -25.64 -1.24
N LYS A 85 24.95 -26.73 -0.97
CA LYS A 85 23.54 -26.84 -1.36
C LYS A 85 22.67 -25.75 -0.73
N GLN A 86 22.92 -25.44 0.54
CA GLN A 86 22.20 -24.39 1.26
C GLN A 86 22.48 -23.01 0.66
N ALA A 87 23.73 -22.71 0.30
CA ALA A 87 24.07 -21.45 -0.37
C ALA A 87 23.37 -21.31 -1.72
N TYR A 88 23.31 -22.38 -2.52
CA TYR A 88 22.55 -22.39 -3.78
C TYR A 88 21.05 -22.15 -3.56
N PHE A 89 20.48 -22.76 -2.52
CA PHE A 89 19.07 -22.54 -2.17
C PHE A 89 18.78 -21.11 -1.75
N GLU A 90 19.65 -20.49 -0.95
CA GLU A 90 19.52 -19.08 -0.54
C GLU A 90 19.63 -18.12 -1.73
N GLU A 91 20.52 -18.38 -2.69
CA GLU A 91 20.60 -17.58 -3.93
C GLU A 91 19.32 -17.71 -4.77
N THR A 92 18.76 -18.92 -4.85
CA THR A 92 17.52 -19.18 -5.60
C THR A 92 16.32 -18.52 -4.92
N GLU A 93 16.24 -18.61 -3.60
CA GLU A 93 15.19 -17.95 -2.79
C GLU A 93 15.22 -16.43 -3.02
N GLN A 94 16.40 -15.81 -3.03
CA GLN A 94 16.54 -14.38 -3.32
C GLN A 94 16.04 -14.01 -4.72
N LYS A 95 16.29 -14.83 -5.74
CA LYS A 95 15.79 -14.59 -7.10
C LYS A 95 14.27 -14.68 -7.16
N ILE A 96 13.68 -15.65 -6.45
CA ILE A 96 12.22 -15.79 -6.35
C ILE A 96 11.62 -14.59 -5.62
N ASP A 97 12.19 -14.20 -4.49
CA ASP A 97 11.69 -13.03 -3.75
C ASP A 97 11.83 -11.74 -4.57
N ALA A 98 12.91 -11.57 -5.34
CA ALA A 98 13.04 -10.45 -6.26
C ALA A 98 11.93 -10.43 -7.33
N ALA A 99 11.54 -11.59 -7.87
CA ALA A 99 10.42 -11.68 -8.79
C ALA A 99 9.08 -11.34 -8.12
N ARG A 100 8.91 -11.72 -6.84
CA ARG A 100 7.72 -11.39 -6.05
C ARG A 100 7.60 -9.90 -5.77
N LEU A 101 8.72 -9.20 -5.56
CA LEU A 101 8.74 -7.74 -5.37
C LEU A 101 8.06 -6.99 -6.52
N GLY A 102 8.11 -7.53 -7.74
CA GLY A 102 7.42 -6.98 -8.90
C GLY A 102 5.89 -6.87 -8.73
N TYR A 103 5.29 -7.70 -7.88
CA TYR A 103 3.84 -7.69 -7.61
C TYR A 103 3.45 -6.94 -6.33
N VAL A 104 4.41 -6.40 -5.57
CA VAL A 104 4.12 -5.56 -4.39
C VAL A 104 3.21 -4.38 -4.72
N PRO A 105 3.38 -3.64 -5.85
CA PRO A 105 2.51 -2.51 -6.16
C PRO A 105 1.02 -2.87 -6.22
N ILE A 106 0.67 -4.05 -6.75
CA ILE A 106 -0.74 -4.46 -6.85
C ILE A 106 -1.31 -4.93 -5.52
N ALA A 107 -0.49 -5.56 -4.66
CA ALA A 107 -0.88 -5.93 -3.31
C ALA A 107 -1.16 -4.66 -2.47
N VAL A 108 -0.26 -3.68 -2.54
CA VAL A 108 -0.41 -2.37 -1.90
C VAL A 108 -1.68 -1.66 -2.38
N HIS A 109 -1.87 -1.55 -3.71
CA HIS A 109 -3.05 -0.94 -4.31
C HIS A 109 -4.35 -1.58 -3.78
N SER A 110 -4.39 -2.91 -3.75
CA SER A 110 -5.56 -3.67 -3.32
C SER A 110 -5.81 -3.56 -1.81
N THR A 111 -4.77 -3.43 -0.99
CA THR A 111 -4.90 -3.12 0.44
C THR A 111 -5.60 -1.77 0.64
N ILE A 112 -5.22 -0.73 -0.10
CA ILE A 112 -5.87 0.60 -0.04
C ILE A 112 -7.35 0.49 -0.42
N LEU A 113 -7.65 -0.24 -1.48
CA LEU A 113 -9.01 -0.51 -1.92
C LEU A 113 -9.85 -1.15 -0.81
N PHE A 114 -9.31 -2.17 -0.13
CA PHE A 114 -10.00 -2.83 0.98
C PHE A 114 -10.27 -1.89 2.16
N PHE A 115 -9.26 -1.14 2.61
CA PHE A 115 -9.48 -0.22 3.73
C PHE A 115 -10.42 0.94 3.37
N SER A 116 -10.39 1.40 2.12
CA SER A 116 -11.32 2.42 1.63
C SER A 116 -12.79 1.98 1.72
N ILE A 117 -13.08 0.69 1.54
CA ILE A 117 -14.44 0.15 1.69
C ILE A 117 -14.75 -0.25 3.14
N ALA A 118 -13.75 -0.63 3.94
CA ALA A 118 -13.93 -0.98 5.34
C ALA A 118 -14.36 0.25 6.16
N ASP A 119 -13.81 1.42 5.82
CA ASP A 119 -14.15 2.69 6.47
C ASP A 119 -15.58 3.16 6.19
N LEU A 120 -16.26 2.61 5.16
CA LEU A 120 -17.65 2.97 4.86
C LEU A 120 -18.63 2.58 5.97
N ALA A 121 -18.27 1.61 6.82
CA ALA A 121 -19.06 1.25 7.99
C ALA A 121 -19.20 2.42 8.99
N ASN A 122 -18.30 3.40 8.95
CA ASN A 122 -18.40 4.63 9.74
C ASN A 122 -19.44 5.62 9.18
N ILE A 123 -19.82 5.49 7.90
CA ILE A 123 -20.85 6.32 7.26
C ILE A 123 -22.22 5.70 7.53
N ASP A 124 -22.36 4.41 7.27
CA ASP A 124 -23.57 3.65 7.55
C ASP A 124 -23.18 2.23 8.00
N PRO A 125 -23.66 1.74 9.16
CA PRO A 125 -23.36 0.38 9.63
C PRO A 125 -23.74 -0.73 8.65
N MET A 126 -24.62 -0.48 7.67
CA MET A 126 -24.98 -1.44 6.62
C MET A 126 -23.87 -1.62 5.57
N TYR A 127 -22.92 -0.68 5.46
CA TYR A 127 -21.82 -0.73 4.49
C TYR A 127 -20.64 -1.54 5.01
N GLN A 128 -20.88 -2.83 5.24
CA GLN A 128 -19.87 -3.77 5.70
C GLN A 128 -19.53 -4.79 4.63
N TYR A 129 -18.25 -4.92 4.35
CA TYR A 129 -17.72 -5.89 3.39
C TYR A 129 -16.74 -6.81 4.10
N SER A 130 -16.93 -8.12 3.95
CA SER A 130 -16.02 -9.08 4.55
C SER A 130 -14.70 -9.19 3.76
N LEU A 131 -13.63 -9.53 4.46
CA LEU A 131 -12.35 -9.84 3.81
C LEU A 131 -12.50 -10.97 2.78
N THR A 132 -13.27 -12.01 3.09
CA THR A 132 -13.53 -13.13 2.18
C THR A 132 -14.18 -12.68 0.87
N TRP A 133 -15.16 -11.77 0.96
CA TRP A 133 -15.78 -11.19 -0.24
C TRP A 133 -14.76 -10.40 -1.05
N PHE A 134 -13.93 -9.59 -0.40
CA PHE A 134 -12.89 -8.80 -1.08
C PHE A 134 -11.84 -9.70 -1.75
N ILE A 135 -11.38 -10.75 -1.07
CA ILE A 135 -10.42 -11.72 -1.64
C ILE A 135 -11.02 -12.40 -2.88
N ASN A 136 -12.32 -12.75 -2.86
CA ASN A 136 -12.98 -13.32 -4.03
C ASN A 136 -13.07 -12.31 -5.18
N LEU A 137 -13.36 -11.04 -4.90
CA LEU A 137 -13.34 -9.96 -5.88
C LEU A 137 -11.94 -9.77 -6.49
N PHE A 138 -10.91 -9.75 -5.63
CA PHE A 138 -9.50 -9.63 -6.03
C PHE A 138 -9.08 -10.78 -6.95
N ASN A 139 -9.41 -12.01 -6.56
CA ASN A 139 -9.20 -13.22 -7.35
C ASN A 139 -9.87 -13.12 -8.73
N MET A 140 -11.16 -12.79 -8.76
CA MET A 140 -11.87 -12.59 -10.02
C MET A 140 -11.25 -11.46 -10.86
N GLY A 141 -10.70 -10.42 -10.23
CA GLY A 141 -9.98 -9.35 -10.91
C GLY A 141 -8.68 -9.81 -11.54
N ILE A 142 -7.93 -10.68 -10.88
CA ILE A 142 -6.73 -11.30 -11.46
C ILE A 142 -7.10 -12.13 -12.69
N ASP A 143 -8.15 -12.94 -12.58
CA ASP A 143 -8.54 -13.89 -13.64
C ASP A 143 -9.11 -13.20 -14.88
N ASN A 144 -9.91 -12.14 -14.69
CA ASN A 144 -10.66 -11.49 -15.77
C ASN A 144 -9.98 -10.23 -16.35
N SER A 145 -8.96 -9.69 -15.69
CA SER A 145 -8.20 -8.55 -16.24
C SER A 145 -7.36 -8.96 -17.44
N GLU A 146 -7.15 -8.02 -18.35
CA GLU A 146 -6.36 -8.23 -19.56
C GLU A 146 -4.92 -8.67 -19.23
N LYS A 147 -4.51 -9.80 -19.80
CA LYS A 147 -3.19 -10.39 -19.59
C LYS A 147 -2.14 -9.68 -20.44
N SER A 148 -0.90 -9.65 -19.95
CA SER A 148 0.25 -9.07 -20.64
C SER A 148 1.51 -9.79 -20.17
N ASP A 149 2.43 -10.04 -21.10
CA ASP A 149 3.76 -10.59 -20.79
C ASP A 149 4.68 -9.52 -20.18
N ASP A 150 4.47 -8.24 -20.52
CA ASP A 150 5.11 -7.13 -19.84
C ASP A 150 4.48 -6.92 -18.46
N LEU A 151 5.32 -6.99 -17.41
CA LEU A 151 4.89 -6.89 -16.03
C LEU A 151 4.25 -5.53 -15.72
N ASN A 152 4.82 -4.43 -16.20
CA ASN A 152 4.30 -3.10 -15.90
C ASN A 152 2.91 -2.90 -16.50
N GLN A 153 2.72 -3.28 -17.77
CA GLN A 153 1.42 -3.27 -18.41
C GLN A 153 0.43 -4.22 -17.72
N ARG A 154 0.89 -5.40 -17.27
CA ARG A 154 0.05 -6.34 -16.50
C ARG A 154 -0.44 -5.73 -15.19
N LEU A 155 0.45 -5.07 -14.45
CA LEU A 155 0.12 -4.38 -13.20
C LEU A 155 -0.89 -3.25 -13.42
N GLU A 156 -0.75 -2.49 -14.51
CA GLU A 156 -1.70 -1.43 -14.84
C GLU A 156 -3.09 -1.97 -15.20
N ASN A 157 -3.14 -3.05 -15.98
CA ASN A 157 -4.38 -3.74 -16.31
C ASN A 157 -5.09 -4.25 -15.05
N LEU A 158 -4.34 -4.86 -14.13
CA LEU A 158 -4.84 -5.30 -12.83
C LEU A 158 -5.37 -4.12 -12.01
N ARG A 159 -4.60 -3.05 -11.90
CA ARG A 159 -4.94 -1.83 -11.14
C ARG A 159 -6.25 -1.21 -11.64
N SER A 160 -6.35 -1.01 -12.96
CA SER A 160 -7.53 -0.43 -13.59
C SER A 160 -8.76 -1.32 -13.41
N TYR A 161 -8.64 -2.63 -13.68
CA TYR A 161 -9.75 -3.56 -13.55
C TYR A 161 -10.24 -3.69 -12.10
N LEU A 162 -9.33 -3.86 -11.13
CA LEU A 162 -9.69 -4.04 -9.72
C LEU A 162 -10.37 -2.79 -9.16
N THR A 163 -9.85 -1.61 -9.46
CA THR A 163 -10.44 -0.33 -9.03
C THR A 163 -11.86 -0.19 -9.57
N TYR A 164 -12.04 -0.39 -10.89
CA TYR A 164 -13.34 -0.27 -11.52
C TYR A 164 -14.34 -1.33 -11.03
N SER A 165 -13.89 -2.60 -10.95
CA SER A 165 -14.71 -3.71 -10.47
C SER A 165 -15.19 -3.47 -9.04
N LEU A 166 -14.29 -3.08 -8.13
CA LEU A 166 -14.63 -2.71 -6.76
C LEU A 166 -15.65 -1.57 -6.73
N TYR A 167 -15.34 -0.48 -7.44
CA TYR A 167 -16.19 0.70 -7.48
C TYR A 167 -17.61 0.34 -7.92
N CYS A 168 -17.76 -0.39 -9.02
CA CYS A 168 -19.06 -0.82 -9.51
C CYS A 168 -19.79 -1.75 -8.53
N ASN A 169 -19.09 -2.69 -7.89
CA ASN A 169 -19.73 -3.61 -6.94
C ASN A 169 -20.22 -2.88 -5.69
N VAL A 170 -19.40 -1.98 -5.14
CA VAL A 170 -19.75 -1.17 -3.95
C VAL A 170 -20.86 -0.18 -4.28
N CYS A 171 -20.78 0.56 -5.39
CA CYS A 171 -21.83 1.51 -5.77
C CYS A 171 -23.19 0.84 -6.05
N ARG A 172 -23.24 -0.46 -6.37
CA ARG A 172 -24.53 -1.18 -6.49
C ARG A 172 -25.22 -1.40 -5.15
N SER A 173 -24.47 -1.47 -4.06
CA SER A 173 -24.99 -1.67 -2.70
C SER A 173 -25.15 -0.38 -1.89
N LEU A 174 -24.53 0.73 -2.30
CA LEU A 174 -24.67 2.02 -1.62
C LEU A 174 -25.98 2.75 -1.96
N PHE A 175 -26.51 3.51 -1.00
CA PHE A 175 -27.54 4.52 -1.28
C PHE A 175 -27.00 5.60 -2.22
N GLU A 176 -27.88 6.15 -3.07
CA GLU A 176 -27.51 7.16 -4.07
C GLU A 176 -26.77 8.36 -3.46
N LYS A 177 -27.23 8.82 -2.29
CA LYS A 177 -26.63 9.94 -1.55
C LYS A 177 -25.16 9.74 -1.16
N ASP A 178 -24.71 8.48 -1.03
CA ASP A 178 -23.37 8.14 -0.53
C ASP A 178 -22.40 7.77 -1.66
N LYS A 179 -22.87 7.59 -2.90
CA LYS A 179 -22.02 7.19 -4.04
C LYS A 179 -20.95 8.23 -4.38
N LEU A 180 -21.32 9.51 -4.38
CA LEU A 180 -20.38 10.60 -4.64
C LEU A 180 -19.33 10.69 -3.52
N LEU A 181 -19.77 10.54 -2.27
CA LEU A 181 -18.87 10.52 -1.11
C LEU A 181 -17.88 9.37 -1.21
N PHE A 182 -18.33 8.16 -1.55
CA PHE A 182 -17.43 7.02 -1.77
C PHE A 182 -16.45 7.26 -2.92
N SER A 183 -16.92 7.80 -4.04
CA SER A 183 -16.05 8.16 -5.19
C SER A 183 -14.94 9.12 -4.77
N PHE A 184 -15.30 10.14 -3.99
CA PHE A 184 -14.37 11.12 -3.47
C PHE A 184 -13.37 10.51 -2.48
N LEU A 185 -13.84 9.73 -1.50
CA LEU A 185 -12.98 9.06 -0.52
C LEU A 185 -12.02 8.07 -1.18
N LEU A 186 -12.49 7.29 -2.16
CA LEU A 186 -11.66 6.36 -2.91
C LEU A 186 -10.53 7.10 -3.64
N ALA A 187 -10.84 8.19 -4.33
CA ALA A 187 -9.85 9.03 -5.00
C ALA A 187 -8.83 9.60 -4.01
N ILE A 188 -9.30 10.20 -2.90
CA ILE A 188 -8.43 10.78 -1.87
C ILE A 188 -7.50 9.73 -1.25
N ASN A 189 -8.01 8.54 -0.94
CA ASN A 189 -7.20 7.48 -0.35
C ASN A 189 -6.12 6.96 -1.31
N MET A 190 -6.42 6.86 -2.61
CA MET A 190 -5.42 6.51 -3.63
C MET A 190 -4.35 7.61 -3.75
N THR A 191 -4.75 8.87 -3.91
CA THR A 191 -3.83 10.02 -4.02
C THR A 191 -2.96 10.20 -2.76
N ARG A 192 -3.54 9.99 -1.57
CA ARG A 192 -2.80 10.02 -0.30
C ARG A 192 -1.70 8.97 -0.28
N HIS A 193 -2.02 7.74 -0.69
CA HIS A 193 -1.04 6.66 -0.70
C HIS A 193 0.07 6.87 -1.73
N GLU A 194 -0.24 7.49 -2.87
CA GLU A 194 0.77 7.90 -3.86
C GLU A 194 1.66 9.06 -3.37
N GLY A 195 1.42 9.59 -2.16
CA GLY A 195 2.18 10.70 -1.58
C GLY A 195 1.89 12.05 -2.25
N GLN A 196 0.80 12.13 -3.02
CA GLN A 196 0.42 13.31 -3.80
C GLN A 196 -0.60 14.19 -3.07
N LEU A 197 -1.15 13.74 -1.93
CA LEU A 197 -2.08 14.53 -1.13
C LEU A 197 -1.33 15.37 -0.10
N ASN A 198 -1.54 16.68 -0.13
CA ASN A 198 -1.08 17.56 0.94
C ASN A 198 -2.05 17.46 2.13
N GLU A 199 -1.57 16.96 3.27
CA GLU A 199 -2.39 16.81 4.48
C GLU A 199 -2.86 18.14 5.08
N GLN A 200 -2.17 19.26 4.81
CA GLN A 200 -2.64 20.58 5.23
C GLN A 200 -3.86 21.02 4.42
N GLU A 201 -3.81 20.85 3.10
CA GLU A 201 -4.94 21.12 2.21
C GLU A 201 -6.14 20.23 2.54
N TRP A 202 -5.88 18.94 2.76
CA TRP A 202 -6.93 17.99 3.14
C TRP A 202 -7.61 18.38 4.44
N ARG A 203 -6.84 18.73 5.48
CA ARG A 203 -7.41 19.20 6.75
C ARG A 203 -8.21 20.48 6.57
N PHE A 204 -7.67 21.44 5.82
CA PHE A 204 -8.37 22.70 5.54
C PHE A 204 -9.69 22.45 4.80
N LEU A 205 -9.72 21.55 3.82
CA LEU A 205 -10.95 21.17 3.11
C LEU A 205 -12.00 20.58 4.05
N LEU A 206 -11.60 19.76 5.02
CA LEU A 206 -12.52 19.09 5.94
C LEU A 206 -13.04 20.00 7.05
N THR A 207 -12.19 20.84 7.64
CA THR A 207 -12.52 21.60 8.86
C THR A 207 -12.66 23.09 8.64
N GLY A 208 -12.25 23.59 7.48
CA GLY A 208 -11.92 25.00 7.30
C GLY A 208 -10.67 25.38 8.11
N GLY A 209 -10.39 26.68 8.15
CA GLY A 209 -9.35 27.19 9.02
C GLY A 209 -9.82 27.29 10.48
N VAL A 210 -8.98 26.88 11.43
CA VAL A 210 -9.23 27.09 12.86
C VAL A 210 -8.52 28.37 13.27
N GLY A 211 -9.26 29.47 13.46
CA GLY A 211 -8.67 30.79 13.71
C GLY A 211 -9.43 31.65 14.71
N LEU A 212 -8.66 32.43 15.47
CA LEU A 212 -9.10 33.58 16.28
C LEU A 212 -9.57 34.73 15.37
N ASP A 213 -9.92 35.88 15.96
CA ASP A 213 -10.39 37.07 15.26
C ASP A 213 -9.54 37.44 14.04
N ASN A 214 -10.18 37.64 12.89
CA ASN A 214 -9.52 38.02 11.65
C ASN A 214 -9.10 39.51 11.68
N PRO A 215 -7.80 39.84 11.57
CA PRO A 215 -7.34 41.22 11.59
C PRO A 215 -7.56 41.95 10.25
N HIS A 216 -7.91 41.22 9.18
CA HIS A 216 -8.06 41.78 7.84
C HIS A 216 -9.51 42.23 7.59
N THR A 217 -9.70 43.50 7.24
CA THR A 217 -11.02 44.03 6.88
C THR A 217 -11.44 43.52 5.51
N ASN A 218 -12.69 43.07 5.40
CA ASN A 218 -13.28 42.65 4.12
C ASN A 218 -13.34 43.84 3.14
N PRO A 219 -12.74 43.74 1.94
CA PRO A 219 -12.74 44.82 0.95
C PRO A 219 -14.07 44.96 0.19
N THR A 220 -15.06 44.10 0.47
CA THR A 220 -16.33 44.03 -0.28
C THR A 220 -17.55 44.08 0.64
N ASP A 221 -18.68 44.49 0.07
CA ASP A 221 -20.00 44.50 0.71
C ASP A 221 -20.82 43.24 0.40
N TRP A 222 -20.51 42.54 -0.69
CA TRP A 222 -21.23 41.36 -1.18
C TRP A 222 -20.68 40.03 -0.67
N PHE A 223 -19.41 39.97 -0.26
CA PHE A 223 -18.81 38.73 0.24
C PHE A 223 -19.05 38.62 1.75
N PRO A 224 -19.70 37.55 2.26
CA PRO A 224 -19.99 37.44 3.69
C PRO A 224 -18.72 37.39 4.55
N ALA A 225 -18.75 38.04 5.72
CA ALA A 225 -17.60 38.10 6.65
C ALA A 225 -17.05 36.71 7.02
N LYS A 226 -17.93 35.72 7.24
CA LYS A 226 -17.51 34.34 7.51
C LYS A 226 -16.69 33.74 6.36
N ASN A 227 -17.09 33.96 5.12
CA ASN A 227 -16.36 33.46 3.94
C ASN A 227 -15.05 34.23 3.74
N TRP A 228 -15.03 35.52 4.06
CA TRP A 228 -13.82 36.33 4.09
C TRP A 228 -12.79 35.82 5.10
N ASP A 229 -13.24 35.42 6.30
CA ASP A 229 -12.36 34.83 7.31
C ASP A 229 -11.72 33.53 6.79
N GLU A 230 -12.50 32.65 6.16
CA GLU A 230 -11.96 31.43 5.56
C GLU A 230 -10.98 31.72 4.41
N LEU A 231 -11.27 32.72 3.56
CA LEU A 231 -10.35 33.11 2.48
C LEU A 231 -9.04 33.68 3.04
N CYS A 232 -9.10 34.47 4.12
CA CYS A 232 -7.90 34.96 4.80
C CYS A 232 -7.08 33.81 5.38
N ARG A 233 -7.72 32.79 5.96
CA ARG A 233 -7.03 31.60 6.50
C ARG A 233 -6.48 30.70 5.40
N LEU A 234 -7.12 30.68 4.23
CA LEU A 234 -6.63 29.95 3.06
C LEU A 234 -5.27 30.50 2.61
N ASP A 235 -5.01 31.79 2.79
CA ASP A 235 -3.73 32.44 2.48
C ASP A 235 -2.55 31.84 3.26
N ASP A 236 -2.81 31.31 4.46
CA ASP A 236 -1.81 30.67 5.32
C ASP A 236 -1.55 29.19 4.92
N VAL A 237 -2.36 28.62 4.01
CA VAL A 237 -2.15 27.27 3.48
C VAL A 237 -1.04 27.32 2.43
N THR A 238 -0.06 26.43 2.56
CA THR A 238 1.21 26.43 1.80
C THR A 238 1.08 26.55 0.29
N VAL A 239 -0.05 26.13 -0.29
CA VAL A 239 -0.28 26.10 -1.74
C VAL A 239 -1.13 27.27 -2.25
N PHE A 240 -1.67 28.12 -1.35
CA PHE A 240 -2.46 29.30 -1.70
C PHE A 240 -1.86 30.65 -1.29
N PRO A 241 -0.53 30.85 -1.28
CA PRO A 241 0.04 32.12 -0.85
C PRO A 241 -0.39 33.27 -1.78
N GLY A 242 -0.84 34.37 -1.20
CA GLY A 242 -1.23 35.56 -1.95
C GLY A 242 -2.67 35.56 -2.46
N ILE A 243 -3.49 34.54 -2.09
CA ILE A 243 -4.89 34.46 -2.51
C ILE A 243 -5.71 35.62 -1.93
N ARG A 244 -5.38 36.09 -0.72
CA ARG A 244 -6.03 37.24 -0.10
C ARG A 244 -5.75 38.52 -0.88
N GLU A 245 -4.49 38.82 -1.16
CA GLU A 245 -4.08 40.01 -1.93
C GLU A 245 -4.68 39.97 -3.35
N HIS A 246 -4.72 38.79 -3.95
CA HIS A 246 -5.33 38.61 -5.25
C HIS A 246 -6.84 38.85 -5.23
N PHE A 247 -7.54 38.40 -4.18
CA PHE A 247 -8.95 38.72 -3.99
C PHE A 247 -9.18 40.22 -3.86
N CYS A 248 -8.40 40.90 -3.00
CA CYS A 248 -8.48 42.35 -2.80
C CYS A 248 -8.23 43.16 -4.07
N SER A 249 -7.29 42.73 -4.91
CA SER A 249 -6.93 43.43 -6.14
C SER A 249 -7.91 43.21 -7.29
N LYS A 250 -8.60 42.06 -7.33
CA LYS A 250 -9.50 41.66 -8.43
C LYS A 250 -10.93 41.38 -8.00
N THR A 251 -11.45 42.14 -7.04
CA THR A 251 -12.81 41.96 -6.47
C THR A 251 -13.90 41.87 -7.54
N GLY A 252 -13.84 42.68 -8.60
CA GLY A 252 -14.81 42.62 -9.71
C GLY A 252 -14.82 41.29 -10.47
N ALA A 253 -13.66 40.66 -10.67
CA ALA A 253 -13.58 39.36 -11.35
C ALA A 253 -14.08 38.22 -10.44
N TRP A 254 -13.76 38.28 -9.15
CA TRP A 254 -14.30 37.34 -8.15
C TRP A 254 -15.82 37.49 -7.98
N LYS A 255 -16.34 38.72 -8.09
CA LYS A 255 -17.78 38.97 -8.06
C LYS A 255 -18.50 38.29 -9.23
N ASN A 256 -17.93 38.30 -10.43
CA ASN A 256 -18.52 37.57 -11.57
C ASN A 256 -18.63 36.07 -11.32
N ILE A 257 -17.67 35.48 -10.60
CA ILE A 257 -17.72 34.06 -10.19
C ILE A 257 -18.79 33.87 -9.12
N TYR A 258 -18.82 34.75 -8.11
CA TYR A 258 -19.79 34.71 -7.01
C TYR A 258 -21.25 34.83 -7.48
N ASP A 259 -21.52 35.75 -8.42
CA ASP A 259 -22.85 36.00 -8.97
C ASP A 259 -23.27 34.96 -10.04
N SER A 260 -22.37 34.04 -10.43
CA SER A 260 -22.65 33.00 -11.42
C SER A 260 -23.57 31.92 -10.86
N GLY A 261 -24.52 31.44 -11.67
CA GLY A 261 -25.32 30.25 -11.34
C GLY A 261 -24.50 28.95 -11.32
N ASN A 262 -23.39 28.91 -12.04
CA ASN A 262 -22.46 27.77 -12.11
C ASN A 262 -21.02 28.24 -11.82
N PRO A 263 -20.69 28.58 -10.56
CA PRO A 263 -19.38 29.14 -10.22
C PRO A 263 -18.21 28.19 -10.52
N HIS A 264 -18.43 26.88 -10.41
CA HIS A 264 -17.43 25.84 -10.66
C HIS A 264 -17.05 25.68 -12.15
N GLU A 265 -17.85 26.22 -13.07
CA GLU A 265 -17.56 26.24 -14.51
C GLU A 265 -16.85 27.52 -14.95
N GLN A 266 -16.80 28.54 -14.09
CA GLN A 266 -16.17 29.82 -14.42
C GLN A 266 -14.64 29.71 -14.37
N PRO A 267 -13.92 30.37 -15.31
CA PRO A 267 -12.49 30.45 -15.23
C PRO A 267 -12.07 31.23 -13.98
N LEU A 268 -11.05 30.72 -13.28
CA LEU A 268 -10.42 31.48 -12.19
C LEU A 268 -9.86 32.80 -12.73
N PRO A 269 -9.86 33.90 -11.94
CA PRO A 269 -9.41 35.18 -12.44
C PRO A 269 -7.95 35.12 -12.89
N ALA A 270 -7.61 35.90 -13.91
CA ALA A 270 -6.28 35.92 -14.51
C ALA A 270 -5.17 36.08 -13.45
N GLU A 271 -4.00 35.54 -13.72
CA GLU A 271 -2.85 35.41 -12.79
C GLU A 271 -3.01 34.37 -11.69
N LEU A 272 -4.19 33.96 -11.21
CA LEU A 272 -4.29 32.89 -10.18
C LEU A 272 -3.86 31.48 -10.67
N LYS A 273 -3.43 31.33 -11.93
CA LYS A 273 -3.04 30.04 -12.52
C LYS A 273 -1.79 29.41 -11.90
N HIS A 274 -1.00 30.16 -11.12
CA HIS A 274 0.17 29.65 -10.41
C HIS A 274 -0.14 28.93 -9.09
N LEU A 275 -1.42 28.90 -8.68
CA LEU A 275 -1.92 28.16 -7.50
C LEU A 275 -2.54 26.80 -7.88
N ARG A 276 -2.08 26.18 -8.98
CA ARG A 276 -2.50 24.84 -9.45
C ARG A 276 -1.32 23.89 -9.50
#